data_AF-A0A6N6P9U0-F1
#
_entry.id   AF-A0A6N6P9U0-F1
#
_cell.length_a   1.000
_cell.length_b   1.000
_cell.length_c   1.000
_cell.angle_alpha   90.00
_cell.angle_beta   90.00
_cell.angle_gamma   90.00
#
_symmetry.space_group_name_H-M   'P 1'
#
loop_
_entity.id
_entity.type
_entity.pdbx_description
1 polymer ?
#
loop_
_entity_poly.entity_id
_entity_poly.type
_entity_poly.pdbx_seq_one_letter_code
_entity_poly.pdbx_strand_id
1 'polypeptide(L)'
;MLARRRVTTTHSPFEVSEASVAARASIKAIVSATRAPFASATGAEAEKVAGLERSLRQLELILAERERALNESEARMAERERDLAETEALLQARERLLAASRKPAPVKAVISEEERAALEQLRAELERQEEAVKEAKQALREREQFLDESETKLFEKVQAQQEKEIEQEQRDEDLRARERRIREREAALDPQAAAQLKAEDEATQPRDEFKE
;
A
#
# COMPACT_ATOMS: atom_id res chain seq x y z
N MET A 1 36.91 -7.58 11.74
CA MET A 1 35.86 -8.27 10.96
C MET A 1 34.97 -7.22 10.33
N LEU A 2 34.89 -7.18 9.00
CA LEU A 2 34.18 -6.13 8.24
C LEU A 2 32.66 -6.41 8.24
N ALA A 3 31.89 -5.48 8.79
CA ALA A 3 30.43 -5.54 8.79
C ALA A 3 29.89 -5.28 7.38
N ARG A 4 29.21 -6.28 6.80
CA ARG A 4 28.47 -6.14 5.55
C ARG A 4 27.23 -5.29 5.79
N ARG A 5 27.27 -4.04 5.32
CA ARG A 5 26.12 -3.14 5.22
C ARG A 5 25.10 -3.77 4.26
N ARG A 6 23.98 -4.27 4.79
CA ARG A 6 22.82 -4.64 3.96
C ARG A 6 22.19 -3.34 3.48
N VAL A 7 22.26 -3.10 2.18
CA VAL A 7 21.51 -2.04 1.51
C VAL A 7 20.04 -2.48 1.52
N THR A 8 19.21 -1.82 2.32
CA THR A 8 17.76 -1.96 2.29
C THR A 8 17.24 -1.16 1.11
N THR A 9 16.99 -1.83 -0.01
CA THR A 9 16.21 -1.26 -1.12
C THR A 9 14.77 -1.11 -0.66
N THR A 10 14.35 0.12 -0.40
CA THR A 10 12.96 0.49 -0.13
C THR A 10 12.18 0.41 -1.44
N HIS A 11 11.65 -0.77 -1.77
CA HIS A 11 10.71 -0.91 -2.88
C HIS A 11 9.32 -0.52 -2.41
N SER A 12 8.64 0.29 -3.22
CA SER A 12 7.26 0.69 -2.97
C SER A 12 6.34 -0.55 -3.01
N PRO A 13 5.30 -0.64 -2.16
CA PRO A 13 4.35 -1.75 -2.17
C PRO A 13 3.54 -1.85 -3.48
N PHE A 14 3.66 -0.87 -4.36
CA PHE A 14 3.04 -0.85 -5.70
C PHE A 14 4.04 -1.16 -6.84
N GLU A 15 5.33 -1.34 -6.53
CA GLU A 15 6.33 -1.75 -7.52
C GLU A 15 6.25 -3.25 -7.77
N VAL A 16 5.55 -3.61 -8.84
CA VAL A 16 5.62 -4.96 -9.38
C VAL A 16 7.05 -5.18 -9.86
N SER A 17 7.82 -5.99 -9.13
CA SER A 17 9.20 -6.36 -9.48
C SER A 17 9.32 -6.68 -10.98
N GLU A 18 10.36 -6.20 -11.65
CA GLU A 18 10.62 -6.50 -13.07
C GLU A 18 10.62 -8.01 -13.35
N ALA A 19 11.03 -8.81 -12.36
CA ALA A 19 10.96 -10.27 -12.41
C ALA A 19 9.51 -10.78 -12.49
N SER A 20 8.57 -10.14 -11.80
CA SER A 20 7.14 -10.45 -11.83
C SER A 20 6.49 -10.04 -13.16
N VAL A 21 6.92 -8.92 -13.74
CA VAL A 21 6.47 -8.48 -15.09
C VAL A 21 6.99 -9.44 -16.16
N ALA A 22 8.27 -9.81 -16.09
CA ALA A 22 8.89 -10.77 -17.00
C ALA A 22 8.26 -12.17 -16.87
N ALA A 23 7.92 -12.60 -15.65
CA ALA A 23 7.22 -13.86 -15.41
C ALA A 23 5.81 -13.85 -16.03
N ARG A 24 5.05 -12.77 -15.86
CA ARG A 24 3.72 -12.60 -16.46
C ARG A 24 3.79 -12.57 -17.99
N ALA A 25 4.80 -11.91 -18.57
CA ALA A 25 5.02 -11.89 -20.02
C ALA A 25 5.37 -13.29 -20.57
N SER A 26 6.21 -14.04 -19.85
CA SER A 26 6.57 -15.42 -20.20
C SER A 26 5.37 -16.37 -20.14
N ILE A 27 4.55 -16.28 -19.09
CA ILE A 27 3.31 -17.05 -18.96
C ILE A 27 2.35 -16.72 -20.11
N LYS A 28 2.17 -15.42 -20.43
CA LYS A 28 1.30 -14.99 -21.53
C LYS A 28 1.79 -15.52 -22.88
N ALA A 29 3.11 -15.50 -23.11
CA ALA A 29 3.72 -16.04 -24.33
C ALA A 29 3.48 -17.55 -24.45
N ILE A 30 3.69 -18.32 -23.38
CA ILE A 30 3.45 -19.77 -23.35
C ILE A 30 1.96 -20.07 -23.61
N VAL A 31 1.05 -19.39 -22.90
CA VAL A 31 -0.40 -19.56 -23.06
C VAL A 31 -0.84 -19.24 -24.50
N SER A 32 -0.29 -18.18 -25.10
CA SER A 32 -0.57 -17.83 -26.49
C SER A 32 -0.02 -18.84 -27.50
N ALA A 33 1.17 -19.42 -27.24
CA ALA A 33 1.80 -20.41 -28.09
C ALA A 33 1.11 -21.78 -28.01
N THR A 34 0.52 -22.13 -26.87
CA THR A 34 -0.25 -23.37 -26.70
C THR A 34 -1.67 -23.30 -27.25
N ARG A 35 -2.15 -22.10 -27.61
CA ARG A 35 -3.50 -21.86 -28.15
C ARG A 35 -3.49 -22.00 -29.68
N ALA A 36 -3.15 -23.17 -30.20
CA ALA A 36 -3.32 -23.51 -31.62
C ALA A 36 -4.82 -23.85 -31.94
N PRO A 37 -5.27 -23.75 -33.20
CA PRO A 37 -6.62 -23.25 -33.55
C PRO A 37 -7.77 -24.28 -33.51
N PHE A 38 -7.63 -25.40 -32.78
CA PHE A 38 -8.65 -26.46 -32.74
C PHE A 38 -9.07 -26.90 -31.33
N ALA A 39 -8.89 -26.06 -30.31
CA ALA A 39 -9.42 -26.34 -28.98
C ALA A 39 -10.80 -25.70 -28.83
N SER A 40 -11.84 -26.41 -29.28
CA SER A 40 -13.14 -26.31 -28.63
C SER A 40 -12.96 -26.79 -27.20
N ALA A 41 -12.54 -25.90 -26.30
CA ALA A 41 -12.54 -26.19 -24.87
C ALA A 41 -13.98 -26.59 -24.53
N THR A 42 -14.19 -27.86 -24.20
CA THR A 42 -15.50 -28.34 -23.79
C THR A 42 -15.98 -27.50 -22.60
N GLY A 43 -17.29 -27.28 -22.43
CA GLY A 43 -17.81 -26.46 -21.32
C GLY A 43 -17.26 -26.85 -19.94
N ALA A 44 -16.94 -28.14 -19.75
CA ALA A 44 -16.28 -28.67 -18.56
C ALA A 44 -14.84 -28.14 -18.33
N GLU A 45 -14.10 -27.86 -19.39
CA GLU A 45 -12.75 -27.31 -19.34
C GLU A 45 -12.78 -25.80 -19.03
N ALA A 46 -13.77 -25.07 -19.57
CA ALA A 46 -14.03 -23.68 -19.23
C ALA A 46 -14.46 -23.50 -17.76
N GLU A 47 -15.32 -24.38 -17.24
CA GLU A 47 -15.70 -24.39 -15.82
C GLU A 47 -14.51 -24.68 -14.90
N LYS A 48 -13.64 -25.61 -15.31
CA LYS A 48 -12.41 -25.92 -14.57
C LYS A 48 -11.44 -24.73 -14.55
N VAL A 49 -11.28 -24.03 -15.67
CA VAL A 49 -10.49 -22.80 -15.75
C VAL A 49 -11.08 -21.72 -14.84
N ALA A 50 -12.39 -21.49 -14.88
CA ALA A 50 -13.05 -20.52 -14.00
C ALA A 50 -12.96 -20.90 -12.50
N GLY A 51 -12.92 -22.20 -12.18
CA GLY A 51 -12.65 -22.69 -10.82
C GLY A 51 -11.22 -22.42 -10.35
N LEU A 52 -10.24 -22.60 -11.24
CA LEU A 52 -8.83 -22.30 -10.97
C LEU A 52 -8.60 -20.78 -10.84
N GLU A 53 -9.25 -19.96 -11.67
CA GLU A 53 -9.17 -18.50 -11.57
C GLU A 53 -9.75 -17.97 -10.25
N ARG A 54 -10.88 -18.52 -9.79
CA ARG A 54 -11.45 -18.19 -8.47
C ARG A 54 -10.51 -18.58 -7.34
N SER A 55 -9.95 -19.79 -7.41
CA SER A 55 -8.97 -20.27 -6.42
C SER A 55 -7.71 -19.40 -6.41
N LEU A 56 -7.22 -18.98 -7.58
CA LEU A 56 -6.06 -18.10 -7.70
C LEU A 56 -6.33 -16.74 -7.04
N ARG A 57 -7.46 -16.10 -7.35
CA ARG A 57 -7.85 -14.83 -6.72
C ARG A 57 -7.97 -14.96 -5.20
N GLN A 58 -8.51 -16.08 -4.71
CA GLN A 58 -8.60 -16.33 -3.28
C GLN A 58 -7.22 -16.49 -2.62
N LEU A 59 -6.29 -17.19 -3.28
CA LEU A 59 -4.92 -17.33 -2.80
C LEU A 59 -4.16 -16.01 -2.83
N GLU A 60 -4.38 -15.17 -3.84
CA GLU A 60 -3.80 -13.82 -3.93
C GLU A 60 -4.28 -12.92 -2.78
N LEU A 61 -5.57 -12.98 -2.44
CA LEU A 61 -6.12 -12.25 -1.29
C LEU A 61 -5.50 -12.72 0.04
N ILE A 62 -5.39 -14.04 0.24
CA ILE A 62 -4.75 -14.61 1.45
C ILE A 62 -3.27 -14.23 1.53
N LEU A 63 -2.57 -14.21 0.38
CA LEU A 63 -1.17 -13.81 0.33
C LEU A 63 -1.02 -12.34 0.74
N ALA A 64 -1.84 -11.45 0.18
CA ALA A 64 -1.82 -10.03 0.51
C ALA A 64 -2.12 -9.78 2.01
N GLU A 65 -3.05 -10.53 2.60
CA GLU A 65 -3.35 -10.46 4.03
C GLU A 65 -2.15 -10.90 4.89
N ARG A 66 -1.48 -11.99 4.50
CA ARG A 66 -0.28 -12.48 5.17
C ARG A 66 0.89 -11.51 5.07
N GLU A 67 1.09 -10.89 3.90
CA GLU A 67 2.12 -9.87 3.69
C GLU A 67 1.88 -8.65 4.58
N ARG A 68 0.62 -8.19 4.72
CA ARG A 68 0.26 -7.13 5.66
C ARG A 68 0.58 -7.51 7.10
N ALA A 69 0.20 -8.72 7.54
CA ALA A 69 0.47 -9.19 8.89
C ALA A 69 1.98 -9.33 9.17
N LEU A 70 2.77 -9.77 8.19
CA LEU A 70 4.22 -9.82 8.29
C LEU A 70 4.83 -8.43 8.42
N ASN A 71 4.43 -7.48 7.57
CA ASN A 71 4.91 -6.09 7.64
C ASN A 71 4.60 -5.44 8.99
N GLU A 72 3.41 -5.68 9.54
CA GLU A 72 3.03 -5.19 10.87
C GLU A 72 3.90 -5.83 11.97
N SER A 73 4.14 -7.14 11.88
CA SER A 73 5.03 -7.84 12.81
C SER A 73 6.48 -7.33 12.73
N GLU A 74 6.99 -7.08 11.52
CA GLU A 74 8.33 -6.53 11.31
C GLU A 74 8.45 -5.12 11.88
N ALA A 75 7.44 -4.27 11.69
CA ALA A 75 7.41 -2.93 12.28
C ALA A 75 7.45 -2.97 13.82
N ARG A 76 6.65 -3.85 14.44
CA ARG A 76 6.66 -4.05 15.90
C ARG A 76 8.00 -4.58 16.41
N MET A 77 8.67 -5.47 15.66
CA MET A 77 9.99 -5.96 16.02
C MET A 77 11.05 -4.87 15.91
N ALA A 78 11.00 -4.05 14.87
CA ALA A 78 11.91 -2.92 14.69
C ALA A 78 11.76 -1.86 15.80
N GLU A 79 10.54 -1.62 16.28
CA GLU A 79 10.29 -0.76 17.43
C GLU A 79 10.92 -1.32 18.71
N ARG A 80 10.69 -2.61 19.00
CA ARG A 80 11.31 -3.29 20.15
C ARG A 80 12.83 -3.31 20.11
N GLU A 81 13.43 -3.47 18.93
CA GLU A 81 14.88 -3.39 18.75
C GLU A 81 15.42 -1.99 19.09
N ARG A 82 14.69 -0.93 18.73
CA ARG A 82 15.06 0.45 19.11
C ARG A 82 14.98 0.66 20.62
N ASP A 83 13.90 0.20 21.26
CA ASP A 83 13.73 0.30 22.71
C ASP A 83 14.83 -0.46 23.46
N LEU A 84 15.17 -1.67 22.99
CA LEU A 84 16.29 -2.44 23.54
C LEU A 84 17.63 -1.70 23.38
N ALA A 85 17.89 -1.12 22.21
CA ALA A 85 19.11 -0.34 22.00
C ALA A 85 19.18 0.89 22.90
N GLU A 86 18.07 1.59 23.14
CA GLU A 86 17.99 2.73 24.06
C GLU A 86 18.25 2.29 25.51
N THR A 87 17.61 1.21 25.96
CA THR A 87 17.81 0.69 27.32
C THR A 87 19.24 0.18 27.55
N GLU A 88 19.86 -0.48 26.57
CA GLU A 88 21.26 -0.88 26.62
C GLU A 88 22.19 0.34 26.70
N ALA A 89 21.93 1.39 25.93
CA ALA A 89 22.71 2.63 25.98
C ALA A 89 22.61 3.30 27.37
N LEU A 90 21.41 3.35 27.96
CA LEU A 90 21.19 3.86 29.31
C LEU A 90 21.91 3.01 30.38
N LEU A 91 21.87 1.68 30.26
CA LEU A 91 22.60 0.78 31.14
C LEU A 91 24.11 1.01 31.06
N GLN A 92 24.67 1.10 29.84
CA GLN A 92 26.09 1.40 29.64
C GLN A 92 26.48 2.76 30.23
N ALA A 93 25.63 3.79 30.05
CA ALA A 93 25.87 5.10 30.65
C ALA A 93 25.89 5.02 32.18
N ARG A 94 24.95 4.27 32.78
CA ARG A 94 24.88 4.07 34.23
C ARG A 94 26.08 3.27 34.76
N GLU A 95 26.51 2.24 34.05
CA GLU A 95 27.72 1.47 34.39
C GLU A 95 28.96 2.36 34.36
N ARG A 96 29.10 3.22 33.35
CA ARG A 96 30.21 4.20 33.29
C ARG A 96 30.19 5.17 34.46
N LEU A 97 29.01 5.67 34.83
CA LEU A 97 28.86 6.53 36.01
C LEU A 97 29.23 5.82 37.31
N LEU A 98 28.79 4.57 37.50
CA LEU A 98 29.16 3.75 38.65
C LEU A 98 30.65 3.41 38.68
N ALA A 99 31.26 3.15 37.52
CA ALA A 99 32.70 2.94 37.42
C ALA A 99 33.49 4.22 37.74
N ALA A 100 32.97 5.39 37.33
CA ALA A 100 33.56 6.67 37.66
C ALA A 100 33.44 7.01 39.15
N SER A 101 32.32 6.67 39.79
CA SER A 101 32.09 6.93 41.23
C SER A 101 32.85 5.96 42.14
N ARG A 102 33.21 4.76 41.66
CA ARG A 102 34.04 3.78 42.38
C ARG A 102 35.54 4.10 42.33
N LYS A 103 36.00 4.97 41.42
CA LYS A 103 37.38 5.46 41.49
C LYS A 103 37.52 6.25 42.79
N PRO A 104 38.54 5.99 43.64
CA PRO A 104 38.74 6.75 44.86
C PRO A 104 38.83 8.22 44.47
N ALA A 105 37.87 9.01 44.96
CA ALA A 105 37.90 10.44 44.75
C ALA A 105 39.27 10.96 45.21
N PRO A 106 39.99 11.75 44.41
CA PRO A 106 41.14 12.46 44.93
C PRO A 106 40.68 13.20 46.19
N VAL A 107 41.44 13.04 47.28
CA VAL A 107 41.19 13.65 48.60
C VAL A 107 40.79 15.10 48.39
N LYS A 108 39.49 15.39 48.46
CA LYS A 108 38.85 16.68 48.13
C LYS A 108 39.56 17.42 46.99
N ALA A 109 39.34 17.01 45.74
CA ALA A 109 39.39 18.00 44.66
C ALA A 109 38.34 19.07 45.01
N VAL A 110 38.80 20.21 45.51
CA VAL A 110 37.96 21.38 45.75
C VAL A 110 37.50 21.81 44.36
N ILE A 111 36.28 21.42 43.98
CA ILE A 111 35.67 21.87 42.74
C ILE A 111 35.71 23.40 42.78
N SER A 112 36.40 24.00 41.82
CA SER A 112 36.52 25.46 41.79
C SER A 112 35.14 26.08 41.55
N GLU A 113 34.94 27.33 41.98
CA GLU A 113 33.69 28.04 41.70
C GLU A 113 33.42 28.14 40.18
N GLU A 114 34.48 28.20 39.36
CA GLU A 114 34.38 28.14 37.90
C GLU A 114 33.87 26.78 37.40
N GLU A 115 34.37 25.66 37.94
CA GLU A 115 33.90 24.32 37.60
C GLU A 115 32.44 24.09 38.02
N ARG A 116 32.01 24.66 39.16
CA ARG A 116 30.60 24.64 39.59
C ARG A 116 29.72 25.43 38.64
N ALA A 117 30.12 26.66 38.30
CA ALA A 117 29.38 27.49 37.36
C ALA A 117 29.28 26.83 35.98
N ALA A 118 30.36 26.21 35.48
CA ALA A 118 30.36 25.47 34.22
C ALA A 118 29.42 24.25 34.27
N LEU A 119 29.37 23.52 35.39
CA LEU A 119 28.45 22.40 35.58
C LEU A 119 26.99 22.85 35.64
N GLU A 120 26.69 23.97 36.29
CA GLU A 120 25.34 24.55 36.32
C GLU A 120 24.89 25.01 34.93
N GLN A 121 25.77 25.66 34.17
CA GLN A 121 25.50 26.03 32.78
C GLN A 121 25.24 24.80 31.90
N LEU A 122 26.03 23.75 32.05
CA LEU A 122 25.83 22.51 31.30
C LEU A 122 24.51 21.82 31.65
N ARG A 123 24.11 21.84 32.93
CA ARG A 123 22.81 21.32 33.37
C ARG A 123 21.65 22.12 32.79
N ALA A 124 21.71 23.44 32.84
CA ALA A 124 20.68 24.30 32.27
C ALA A 124 20.54 24.10 30.75
N GLU A 125 21.66 23.89 30.07
CA GLU A 125 21.65 23.61 28.62
C GLU A 125 21.10 22.22 28.31
N LEU A 126 21.43 21.20 29.11
CA LEU A 126 20.84 19.86 28.99
C LEU A 126 19.32 19.89 29.21
N GLU A 127 18.85 20.60 30.25
CA GLU A 127 17.42 20.75 30.53
C GLU A 127 16.68 21.43 29.37
N ARG A 128 17.26 22.52 28.83
CA ARG A 128 16.74 23.19 27.63
C ARG A 128 16.65 22.25 26.41
N GLN A 129 17.67 21.42 26.21
CA GLN A 129 17.70 20.46 25.09
C GLN A 129 16.69 19.32 25.30
N GLU A 130 16.54 18.83 26.54
CA GLU A 130 15.54 17.82 26.88
C GLU A 130 14.12 18.33 26.64
N GLU A 131 13.83 19.57 27.02
CA GLU A 131 12.55 20.22 26.72
C GLU A 131 12.32 20.34 25.21
N ALA A 132 13.31 20.84 24.47
CA ALA A 132 13.21 20.97 23.01
C ALA A 132 12.97 19.62 22.30
N VAL A 133 13.64 18.54 22.75
CA VAL A 133 13.43 17.19 22.21
C VAL A 133 12.03 16.68 22.55
N LYS A 134 11.54 16.95 23.76
CA LYS A 134 10.19 16.55 24.18
C LYS A 134 9.12 17.27 23.36
N GLU A 135 9.28 18.56 23.12
CA GLU A 135 8.40 19.34 22.24
C GLU A 135 8.44 18.82 20.80
N ALA A 136 9.62 18.55 20.25
CA ALA A 136 9.76 18.00 18.90
C ALA A 136 9.08 16.63 18.76
N LYS A 137 9.24 15.75 19.76
CA LYS A 137 8.54 14.45 19.81
C LYS A 137 7.02 14.61 19.86
N GLN A 138 6.53 15.58 20.62
CA GLN A 138 5.10 15.87 20.70
C GLN A 138 4.56 16.39 19.37
N ALA A 139 5.25 17.33 18.73
CA ALA A 139 4.87 17.86 17.41
C ALA A 139 4.86 16.78 16.32
N LEU A 140 5.79 15.81 16.37
CA LEU A 140 5.78 14.67 15.46
C LEU A 140 4.55 13.79 15.64
N ARG A 141 4.17 13.49 16.89
CA ARG A 141 2.95 12.70 17.19
C ARG A 141 1.68 13.39 16.71
N GLU A 142 1.59 14.70 16.90
CA GLU A 142 0.44 15.49 16.41
C GLU A 142 0.36 15.47 14.88
N ARG A 143 1.50 15.53 14.19
CA ARG A 143 1.56 15.40 12.73
C ARG A 143 1.17 14.01 12.26
N GLU A 144 1.63 12.96 12.93
CA GLU A 144 1.26 11.57 12.61
C GLU A 144 -0.26 11.37 12.77
N GLN A 145 -0.84 11.83 13.88
CA GLN A 145 -2.29 11.79 14.09
C GLN A 145 -3.06 12.54 12.99
N PHE A 146 -2.59 13.73 12.61
CA PHE A 146 -3.21 14.48 11.52
C PHE A 146 -3.14 13.72 10.18
N LEU A 147 -2.01 13.06 9.89
CA LEU A 147 -1.85 12.26 8.69
C LEU A 147 -2.83 11.08 8.68
N ASP A 148 -2.91 10.32 9.77
CA ASP A 148 -3.84 9.18 9.91
C ASP A 148 -5.31 9.61 9.71
N GLU A 149 -5.70 10.74 10.31
CA GLU A 149 -7.04 11.31 10.11
C GLU A 149 -7.27 11.72 8.66
N SER A 150 -6.26 12.30 8.02
CA SER A 150 -6.35 12.76 6.63
C SER A 150 -6.44 11.59 5.65
N GLU A 151 -5.70 10.50 5.90
CA GLU A 151 -5.73 9.26 5.12
C GLU A 151 -7.10 8.58 5.26
N THR A 152 -7.64 8.51 6.47
CA THR A 152 -8.98 7.97 6.72
C THR A 152 -10.04 8.75 5.93
N LYS A 153 -10.04 10.08 6.04
CA LYS A 153 -10.96 10.95 5.28
C LYS A 153 -10.79 10.82 3.77
N LEU A 154 -9.56 10.62 3.30
CA LEU A 154 -9.29 10.41 1.87
C LEU A 154 -9.87 9.07 1.41
N PHE A 155 -9.68 8.01 2.20
CA PHE A 155 -10.23 6.69 1.90
C PHE A 155 -11.76 6.70 1.83
N GLU A 156 -12.42 7.33 2.81
CA GLU A 156 -13.88 7.52 2.81
C GLU A 156 -14.37 8.27 1.56
N LYS A 157 -13.66 9.33 1.16
CA LYS A 157 -13.99 10.08 -0.07
C LYS A 157 -13.83 9.24 -1.33
N VAL A 158 -12.78 8.43 -1.41
CA VAL A 158 -12.55 7.53 -2.55
C VAL A 158 -13.66 6.49 -2.64
N GLN A 159 -14.07 5.90 -1.51
CA GLN A 159 -15.18 4.94 -1.47
C GLN A 159 -16.49 5.60 -1.90
N ALA A 160 -16.84 6.76 -1.33
CA ALA A 160 -18.05 7.49 -1.70
C ALA A 160 -18.06 7.88 -3.19
N GLN A 161 -16.90 8.23 -3.75
CA GLN A 161 -16.76 8.54 -5.17
C GLN A 161 -16.98 7.29 -6.04
N GLN A 162 -16.42 6.14 -5.66
CA GLN A 162 -16.65 4.87 -6.37
C GLN A 162 -18.12 4.45 -6.34
N GLU A 163 -18.79 4.56 -5.19
CA GLU A 163 -20.23 4.29 -5.08
C GLU A 163 -21.04 5.18 -6.00
N LYS A 164 -20.69 6.48 -6.08
CA LYS A 164 -21.34 7.43 -6.96
C LYS A 164 -21.09 7.12 -8.44
N GLU A 165 -19.89 6.70 -8.81
CA GLU A 165 -19.57 6.27 -10.17
C GLU A 165 -20.40 5.06 -10.58
N ILE A 166 -20.51 4.05 -9.72
CA ILE A 166 -21.37 2.88 -9.94
C ILE A 166 -22.83 3.30 -10.09
N GLU A 167 -23.33 4.20 -9.26
CA GLU A 167 -24.71 4.70 -9.37
C GLU A 167 -24.93 5.44 -10.70
N GLN A 168 -23.96 6.24 -11.15
CA GLN A 168 -24.02 6.94 -12.44
C GLN A 168 -24.02 5.96 -13.61
N GLU A 169 -23.14 4.96 -13.60
CA GLU A 169 -23.10 3.90 -14.61
C GLU A 169 -24.44 3.17 -14.71
N GLN A 170 -25.03 2.79 -13.57
CA GLN A 170 -26.35 2.15 -13.54
C GLN A 170 -27.44 3.05 -14.11
N ARG A 171 -27.44 4.34 -13.76
CA ARG A 171 -28.40 5.32 -14.31
C ARG A 171 -28.23 5.50 -15.82
N ASP A 172 -27.00 5.54 -16.30
CA ASP A 172 -26.69 5.67 -17.73
C ASP A 172 -27.13 4.42 -18.51
N GLU A 173 -26.90 3.22 -17.95
CA GLU A 173 -27.42 1.97 -18.51
C GLU A 173 -28.95 1.96 -18.58
N ASP A 174 -29.62 2.37 -17.50
CA ASP A 174 -31.08 2.49 -17.45
C ASP A 174 -31.63 3.48 -18.49
N LEU A 175 -30.96 4.63 -18.66
CA LEU A 175 -31.32 5.63 -19.66
C LEU A 175 -31.14 5.07 -21.08
N ARG A 176 -29.99 4.46 -21.38
CA ARG A 176 -29.74 3.80 -22.67
C ARG A 176 -30.78 2.72 -22.96
N ALA A 177 -31.13 1.91 -21.97
CA ALA A 177 -32.17 0.89 -22.12
C ALA A 177 -33.57 1.47 -22.33
N ARG A 178 -33.88 2.64 -21.75
CA ARG A 178 -35.15 3.36 -22.00
C ARG A 178 -35.18 3.99 -23.38
N GLU A 179 -34.11 4.68 -23.77
CA GLU A 179 -33.96 5.27 -25.11
C GLU A 179 -34.09 4.20 -26.19
N ARG A 180 -33.42 3.05 -26.00
CA ARG A 180 -33.53 1.90 -26.89
C ARG A 180 -34.97 1.41 -27.03
N ARG A 181 -35.69 1.22 -25.92
CA ARG A 181 -37.11 0.82 -25.93
C ARG A 181 -38.02 1.83 -26.64
N ILE A 182 -37.71 3.12 -26.55
CA ILE A 182 -38.45 4.17 -27.27
C ILE A 182 -38.19 4.03 -28.77
N ARG A 183 -36.93 3.95 -29.19
CA ARG A 183 -36.57 3.76 -30.61
C ARG A 183 -37.18 2.49 -31.21
N GLU A 184 -37.21 1.39 -30.46
CA GLU A 184 -37.87 0.15 -30.89
C GLU A 184 -39.37 0.32 -31.09
N ARG A 185 -40.05 1.09 -30.23
CA ARG A 185 -41.47 1.42 -30.39
C ARG A 185 -41.71 2.32 -31.59
N GLU A 186 -40.84 3.31 -31.83
CA GLU A 186 -40.90 4.18 -33.00
C GLU A 186 -40.68 3.38 -34.30
N ALA A 187 -39.69 2.49 -34.33
CA ALA A 187 -39.43 1.58 -35.44
C ALA A 187 -40.61 0.65 -35.74
N ALA A 188 -41.41 0.26 -34.74
CA ALA A 188 -42.61 -0.53 -34.97
C ALA A 188 -43.73 0.25 -35.70
N LEU A 189 -43.70 1.58 -35.64
CA LEU A 189 -44.71 2.47 -36.23
C LEU A 189 -44.22 3.14 -37.52
N ASP A 190 -42.92 3.36 -37.67
CA ASP A 190 -42.30 4.03 -38.82
C ASP A 190 -41.23 3.14 -39.50
N PRO A 191 -41.45 2.74 -40.78
CA PRO A 191 -40.47 1.98 -41.56
C PRO A 191 -39.10 2.67 -41.74
N GLN A 192 -39.04 4.00 -41.75
CA GLN A 192 -37.75 4.71 -41.86
C GLN A 192 -36.95 4.60 -40.57
N ALA A 193 -37.59 4.80 -39.41
CA ALA A 193 -36.98 4.56 -38.10
C ALA A 193 -36.52 3.10 -37.93
N ALA A 194 -37.27 2.12 -38.45
CA ALA A 194 -36.88 0.71 -38.42
C ALA A 194 -35.61 0.40 -39.23
N ALA A 195 -35.46 1.03 -40.40
CA ALA A 195 -34.26 0.89 -41.22
C ALA A 195 -33.03 1.53 -40.54
N GLN A 196 -33.21 2.67 -39.88
CA GLN A 196 -32.14 3.34 -39.14
C GLN A 196 -31.66 2.53 -37.93
N LEU A 197 -32.59 1.97 -37.13
CA LEU A 197 -32.23 1.16 -35.96
C LEU A 197 -31.48 -0.13 -36.37
N LYS A 198 -31.91 -0.78 -37.46
CA LYS A 198 -31.18 -1.94 -38.02
C LYS A 198 -29.77 -1.58 -38.49
N ALA A 199 -29.61 -0.45 -39.18
CA ALA A 199 -28.30 0.00 -39.63
C ALA A 199 -27.36 0.33 -38.44
N GLU A 200 -27.90 0.89 -37.34
CA GLU A 200 -27.14 1.15 -36.11
C GLU A 200 -26.70 -0.16 -35.42
N ASP A 201 -27.58 -1.16 -35.35
CA ASP A 201 -27.28 -2.49 -34.80
C ASP A 201 -26.23 -3.24 -35.62
N GLU A 202 -26.34 -3.19 -36.94
CA GLU A 202 -25.36 -3.78 -37.86
C GLU A 202 -23.99 -3.07 -37.77
N ALA A 203 -23.97 -1.77 -37.47
CA ALA A 203 -22.74 -1.01 -37.27
C ALA A 203 -22.09 -1.24 -35.89
N THR A 204 -22.87 -1.56 -34.86
CA THR A 204 -22.39 -1.83 -33.50
C THR A 204 -22.10 -3.31 -33.24
N GLN A 205 -22.54 -4.21 -34.12
CA GLN A 205 -22.07 -5.59 -34.10
C GLN A 205 -20.54 -5.62 -34.30
N PRO A 206 -19.77 -6.24 -33.38
CA PRO A 206 -18.36 -6.46 -33.63
C PRO A 206 -18.23 -7.28 -34.90
N ARG A 207 -17.53 -6.74 -35.92
CA ARG A 207 -17.22 -7.49 -37.15
C ARG A 207 -16.49 -8.77 -36.74
N ASP A 208 -17.17 -9.89 -36.93
CA ASP A 208 -16.60 -11.22 -36.72
C ASP A 208 -15.53 -11.44 -37.79
N GLU A 209 -14.27 -11.13 -37.47
CA GLU A 209 -13.11 -11.14 -38.39
C GLU A 209 -12.75 -12.54 -38.93
N PHE A 210 -13.59 -13.56 -38.72
CA PHE A 210 -13.33 -14.96 -39.04
C PHE A 210 -14.31 -15.60 -40.04
N LYS A 211 -15.04 -14.82 -40.83
CA LYS A 211 -15.85 -15.32 -41.96
C LYS A 211 -15.40 -14.73 -43.30
N GLU A 212 -14.34 -15.32 -43.85
CA GLU A 212 -14.07 -15.37 -45.30
C GLU A 212 -14.10 -16.84 -45.77
#